data_AF-A0A7C1JVN5-F1
#
_entry.id   AF-A0A7C1JVN5-F1
#
_cell.length_a   1.000
_cell.length_b   1.000
_cell.length_c   1.000
_cell.angle_alpha   90.00
_cell.angle_beta   90.00
_cell.angle_gamma   90.00
#
_symmetry.space_group_name_H-M   'P 1'
#
loop_
_entity.id
_entity.type
_entity.pdbx_description
1 polymer ?
#
loop_
_entity_poly.entity_id
_entity_poly.type
_entity_poly.pdbx_seq_one_letter_code
_entity_poly.pdbx_strand_id
1 'polypeptide(L)'
;MVLSMVPRPRLTPARRLVLRILEESGRHLTAAEVYQEARARSQPLSYATIYNALNRLVAMGLVRRLEWGEGPARFDRRLEPHAHVVCQRCGRVQDVDLPALGEVLAQVQRTTAFTLSGCDLRFTGLCPACQVADHRERGE
;
A
#
# COMPACT_ATOMS: atom_id res chain seq x y z
N MET A 1 25.20 -9.13 15.03
CA MET A 1 24.38 -9.08 13.80
C MET A 1 24.47 -7.65 13.26
N VAL A 2 25.25 -7.44 12.19
CA VAL A 2 25.51 -6.11 11.62
C VAL A 2 24.19 -5.51 11.12
N LEU A 3 23.64 -4.54 11.86
CA LEU A 3 22.72 -3.55 11.29
C LEU A 3 23.51 -2.79 10.24
N SER A 4 23.41 -3.24 8.99
CA SER A 4 23.91 -2.50 7.85
C SER A 4 23.22 -1.14 7.86
N MET A 5 23.94 -0.10 8.28
CA MET A 5 23.56 1.30 8.15
C MET A 5 23.53 1.61 6.65
N VAL A 6 22.43 1.26 5.98
CA VAL A 6 22.15 1.75 4.64
C VAL A 6 22.04 3.28 4.75
N PRO A 7 22.89 4.06 4.08
CA PRO A 7 22.81 5.51 4.14
C PRO A 7 21.43 5.93 3.63
N ARG A 8 20.64 6.61 4.48
CA ARG A 8 19.32 7.12 4.10
C ARG A 8 19.52 8.04 2.88
N PRO A 9 19.01 7.66 1.68
CA PRO A 9 19.23 8.46 0.49
C PRO A 9 18.66 9.85 0.69
N ARG A 10 19.41 10.90 0.30
CA ARG A 10 18.90 12.27 0.37
C ARG A 10 17.65 12.39 -0.50
N LEU A 11 16.50 12.50 0.16
CA LEU A 11 15.22 12.69 -0.51
C LEU A 11 15.13 14.11 -1.07
N THR A 12 14.61 14.24 -2.29
CA THR A 12 14.23 15.54 -2.85
C THR A 12 12.98 16.06 -2.13
N PRO A 13 12.68 17.37 -2.22
CA PRO A 13 11.44 17.92 -1.64
C PRO A 13 10.18 17.17 -2.10
N ALA A 14 10.08 16.85 -3.40
CA ALA A 14 8.97 16.08 -3.94
C ALA A 14 8.84 14.68 -3.33
N ARG A 15 9.96 13.96 -3.16
CA ARG A 15 9.95 12.62 -2.54
C ARG A 15 9.57 12.68 -1.06
N ARG A 16 10.05 13.69 -0.32
CA ARG A 16 9.64 13.90 1.08
C ARG A 16 8.15 14.18 1.20
N LEU A 17 7.62 15.02 0.32
CA LEU A 17 6.20 15.35 0.32
C LEU A 17 5.35 14.11 0.04
N VAL A 18 5.67 13.35 -1.01
CA VAL A 18 4.95 12.11 -1.34
C VAL A 18 5.01 11.11 -0.19
N LEU A 19 6.18 10.93 0.42
CA LEU A 19 6.33 10.02 1.56
C LEU A 19 5.44 10.44 2.74
N ARG A 20 5.41 11.73 3.05
CA ARG A 20 4.57 12.30 4.10
C ARG A 20 3.08 12.13 3.80
N ILE A 21 2.65 12.33 2.56
CA ILE A 21 1.25 12.11 2.15
C ILE A 21 0.85 10.66 2.43
N LEU A 22 1.69 9.70 2.05
CA LEU A 22 1.42 8.28 2.32
C LEU A 22 1.36 7.99 3.83
N GLU A 23 2.34 8.49 4.60
CA GLU A 23 2.41 8.34 6.07
C GLU A 23 1.17 8.88 6.78
N GLU A 24 0.72 10.09 6.42
CA GLU A 24 -0.42 10.75 7.06
C GLU A 24 -1.78 10.21 6.62
N SER A 25 -1.85 9.61 5.43
CA SER A 25 -3.12 9.12 4.89
C SER A 25 -3.68 7.92 5.65
N GLY A 26 -2.80 7.13 6.28
CA GLY A 26 -3.17 5.86 6.93
C GLY A 26 -3.87 4.86 6.01
N ARG A 27 -3.76 5.03 4.68
CA ARG A 27 -4.42 4.21 3.65
C ARG A 27 -3.51 4.03 2.44
N HIS A 28 -3.78 2.99 1.65
CA HIS A 28 -3.03 2.73 0.42
C HIS A 28 -3.55 3.59 -0.73
N LEU A 29 -2.78 4.62 -1.07
CA LEU A 29 -3.15 5.59 -2.11
C LEU A 29 -2.70 5.13 -3.49
N THR A 30 -3.55 5.35 -4.48
CA THR A 30 -3.12 5.36 -5.89
C THR A 30 -2.32 6.62 -6.19
N ALA A 31 -1.57 6.63 -7.29
CA ALA A 31 -0.85 7.83 -7.74
C ALA A 31 -1.80 9.03 -7.99
N ALA A 32 -3.02 8.76 -8.47
CA ALA A 32 -4.06 9.77 -8.64
C ALA A 32 -4.50 10.37 -7.31
N GLU A 33 -4.71 9.54 -6.28
CA GLU A 33 -5.07 10.04 -4.95
C GLU A 33 -3.93 10.83 -4.30
N VAL A 34 -2.68 10.38 -4.41
CA VAL A 34 -1.52 11.16 -3.94
C VAL A 34 -1.46 12.53 -4.63
N TYR A 35 -1.79 12.59 -5.92
CA TYR A 35 -1.87 13.85 -6.65
C TYR A 35 -2.99 14.76 -6.11
N GLN A 36 -4.18 14.22 -5.83
CA GLN A 36 -5.26 15.00 -5.25
C GLN A 36 -4.91 15.52 -3.85
N GLU A 37 -4.28 14.69 -3.00
CA GLU A 37 -3.81 15.10 -1.67
C GLU A 37 -2.75 16.21 -1.76
N ALA A 38 -1.80 16.11 -2.71
CA ALA A 38 -0.81 17.15 -2.93
C ALA A 38 -1.46 18.48 -3.37
N ARG A 39 -2.45 18.42 -4.26
CA ARG A 39 -3.23 19.57 -4.71
C ARG A 39 -4.02 20.21 -3.57
N ALA A 40 -4.66 19.42 -2.72
CA ALA A 40 -5.39 19.90 -1.55
C ALA A 40 -4.47 20.63 -0.54
N ARG A 41 -3.18 20.28 -0.52
CA ARG A 41 -2.13 20.93 0.30
C ARG A 41 -1.45 22.12 -0.41
N SER A 42 -2.01 22.59 -1.52
CA SER A 42 -1.46 23.67 -2.35
C SER A 42 -0.03 23.43 -2.81
N GLN A 43 0.36 22.18 -3.04
CA GLN A 43 1.69 21.81 -3.51
C GLN A 43 1.72 21.75 -5.04
N PRO A 44 2.53 22.57 -5.75
CA PRO A 44 2.49 22.70 -7.21
C PRO A 44 3.29 21.58 -7.92
N LEU A 45 3.07 20.32 -7.57
CA LEU A 45 3.69 19.18 -8.24
C LEU A 45 2.85 18.70 -9.41
N SER A 46 3.51 18.39 -10.54
CA SER A 46 2.85 17.70 -11.64
C SER A 46 2.56 16.23 -11.28
N TYR A 47 1.57 15.63 -11.94
CA TYR A 47 1.28 14.20 -11.80
C TYR A 47 2.52 13.34 -12.14
N ALA A 48 3.24 13.67 -13.20
CA ALA A 48 4.46 12.98 -13.60
C ALA A 48 5.55 13.04 -12.52
N THR A 49 5.72 14.19 -11.85
CA THR A 49 6.67 14.35 -10.74
C THR A 49 6.31 13.45 -9.56
N ILE A 50 5.02 13.36 -9.22
CA ILE A 50 4.53 12.47 -8.15
C ILE A 50 4.75 11.00 -8.52
N TYR A 51 4.37 10.59 -9.73
CA TYR A 51 4.55 9.21 -10.17
C TYR A 51 6.03 8.80 -10.17
N ASN A 52 6.92 9.66 -10.65
CA ASN A 52 8.37 9.43 -10.60
C ASN A 52 8.92 9.38 -9.17
N ALA A 53 8.38 10.20 -8.26
CA ALA A 53 8.74 10.14 -6.86
C ALA A 53 8.31 8.81 -6.22
N LEU A 54 7.09 8.33 -6.49
CA LEU A 54 6.58 7.04 -6.02
C LEU A 54 7.46 5.88 -6.50
N ASN A 55 7.73 5.79 -7.80
CA ASN A 55 8.60 4.74 -8.35
C ASN A 55 10.00 4.77 -7.74
N ARG A 56 10.54 5.97 -7.48
CA ARG A 56 11.86 6.07 -6.84
C ARG A 56 11.82 5.65 -5.38
N LEU A 57 10.77 5.97 -4.64
CA LEU A 57 10.59 5.53 -3.25
C LEU A 57 10.47 4.00 -3.16
N VAL A 58 9.78 3.38 -4.12
CA VAL A 58 9.71 1.92 -4.26
C VAL A 58 11.09 1.32 -4.54
N ALA A 59 11.83 1.87 -5.50
CA ALA A 59 13.19 1.41 -5.81
C ALA A 59 14.19 1.58 -4.64
N MET A 60 13.90 2.50 -3.70
CA MET A 60 14.69 2.70 -2.48
C MET A 60 14.22 1.84 -1.30
N GLY A 61 13.18 1.02 -1.46
CA GLY A 61 12.61 0.21 -0.39
C GLY A 61 11.91 1.01 0.70
N LEU A 62 11.50 2.25 0.42
CA LEU A 62 10.83 3.13 1.40
C LEU A 62 9.30 3.06 1.32
N VAL A 63 8.77 2.53 0.22
CA VAL A 63 7.34 2.37 -0.08
C VAL A 63 7.17 1.06 -0.84
N ARG A 64 6.11 0.31 -0.58
CA ARG A 64 5.68 -0.84 -1.37
C ARG A 64 4.71 -0.41 -2.45
N ARG A 65 4.81 -1.05 -3.61
CA ARG A 65 3.80 -0.97 -4.68
C ARG A 65 2.94 -2.23 -4.60
N LEU A 66 1.65 -2.04 -4.47
CA LEU A 66 0.65 -3.08 -4.40
C LEU A 66 -0.11 -3.12 -5.73
N GLU A 67 -0.02 -4.23 -6.45
CA GLU A 67 -0.71 -4.44 -7.73
C GLU A 67 -1.85 -5.43 -7.54
N TRP A 68 -3.09 -4.94 -7.66
CA TRP A 68 -4.29 -5.67 -7.32
C TRP A 68 -5.16 -5.90 -8.54
N GLY A 69 -4.82 -6.91 -9.35
CA GLY A 69 -5.55 -7.24 -10.58
C GLY A 69 -5.53 -6.09 -11.59
N GLU A 70 -6.68 -5.80 -12.22
CA GLU A 70 -6.79 -4.76 -13.25
C GLU A 70 -6.93 -3.32 -12.70
N GLY A 71 -6.95 -3.14 -11.37
CA GLY A 71 -7.05 -1.83 -10.75
C GLY A 71 -5.73 -1.05 -10.76
N PRO A 72 -5.77 0.27 -10.49
CA PRO A 72 -4.55 1.07 -10.37
C PRO A 72 -3.69 0.56 -9.21
N ALA A 73 -2.37 0.57 -9.43
CA ALA A 73 -1.40 0.29 -8.38
C ALA A 73 -1.59 1.24 -7.21
N ARG A 74 -1.50 0.69 -6.00
CA ARG A 74 -1.53 1.44 -4.74
C ARG A 74 -0.16 1.43 -4.11
N PHE A 75 0.10 2.44 -3.30
CA PHE A 75 1.37 2.65 -2.64
C PHE A 75 1.17 2.63 -1.14
N ASP A 76 2.04 1.88 -0.49
CA ASP A 76 1.99 1.60 0.93
C ASP A 76 3.32 1.95 1.59
N ARG A 77 3.25 2.64 2.72
CA ARG A 77 4.43 3.01 3.50
C ARG A 77 4.87 1.91 4.45
N ARG A 78 3.96 1.04 4.88
CA ARG A 78 4.23 -0.08 5.77
C ARG A 78 5.05 -1.11 5.01
N LEU A 79 6.21 -1.47 5.56
CA LEU A 79 7.12 -2.39 4.88
C LEU A 79 6.95 -3.81 5.43
N GLU A 80 6.45 -3.93 6.66
CA GLU A 80 6.16 -5.19 7.31
C GLU A 80 5.05 -5.95 6.56
N PRO A 81 5.18 -7.27 6.37
CA PRO A 81 4.11 -8.08 5.82
C PRO A 81 2.83 -7.95 6.67
N HIS A 82 1.73 -7.64 6.01
CA HIS A 82 0.39 -7.64 6.58
C HIS A 82 -0.60 -8.07 5.50
N ALA A 83 -1.80 -8.44 5.93
CA ALA A 83 -2.87 -8.76 5.00
C ALA A 83 -3.78 -7.56 4.78
N HIS A 84 -4.55 -7.61 3.70
CA HIS A 84 -5.53 -6.60 3.36
C HIS A 84 -6.91 -7.23 3.25
N VAL A 85 -7.94 -6.57 3.77
CA VAL A 85 -9.33 -6.79 3.34
C VAL A 85 -9.72 -5.70 2.36
N VAL A 86 -10.27 -6.07 1.21
CA VAL A 86 -10.74 -5.12 0.19
C VAL A 86 -12.23 -5.31 -0.03
N CYS A 87 -12.99 -4.21 0.07
CA CYS A 87 -14.40 -4.21 -0.24
C CYS A 87 -14.62 -4.30 -1.75
N GLN A 88 -15.34 -5.32 -2.20
CA GLN A 88 -15.65 -5.54 -3.61
C GLN A 88 -16.57 -4.47 -4.20
N ARG A 89 -17.38 -3.79 -3.37
CA ARG A 89 -18.34 -2.79 -3.82
C ARG A 89 -17.75 -1.38 -3.92
N CYS A 90 -17.11 -0.90 -2.87
CA CYS A 90 -16.60 0.49 -2.82
C CYS A 90 -15.08 0.61 -2.90
N GLY A 91 -14.36 -0.51 -2.94
CA GLY A 91 -12.89 -0.52 -2.98
C GLY A 91 -12.20 -0.10 -1.68
N ARG A 92 -12.95 0.09 -0.58
CA ARG A 92 -12.37 0.38 0.74
C ARG A 92 -11.39 -0.73 1.14
N VAL A 93 -10.23 -0.32 1.64
CA VAL A 93 -9.17 -1.21 2.12
C VAL A 93 -9.07 -1.09 3.63
N GLN A 94 -8.81 -2.21 4.30
CA GLN A 94 -8.40 -2.22 5.70
C GLN A 94 -7.23 -3.17 5.90
N ASP A 95 -6.23 -2.72 6.67
CA ASP A 95 -5.08 -3.51 7.04
C ASP A 95 -5.46 -4.51 8.13
N VAL A 96 -4.89 -5.71 8.04
CA VAL A 96 -5.10 -6.81 8.98
C VAL A 96 -3.74 -7.34 9.41
N ASP A 97 -3.47 -7.20 10.71
CA ASP A 97 -2.33 -7.85 11.34
C ASP A 97 -2.65 -9.34 11.55
N LEU A 98 -1.89 -10.19 10.85
CA LEU A 98 -1.98 -11.63 10.99
C LEU A 98 -0.67 -12.15 11.59
N PRO A 99 -0.63 -12.45 12.90
CA PRO A 99 0.57 -12.97 13.56
C PRO A 99 1.15 -14.20 12.86
N ALA A 100 0.29 -15.07 12.32
CA ALA A 100 0.69 -16.29 11.60
C ALA A 100 1.27 -16.06 10.20
N LEU A 101 1.23 -14.83 9.66
CA LEU A 101 1.72 -14.56 8.30
C LEU A 101 3.23 -14.83 8.16
N GLY A 102 4.00 -14.59 9.22
CA GLY A 102 5.43 -14.92 9.25
C GLY A 102 5.68 -16.43 9.13
N GLU A 103 4.85 -17.26 9.76
CA GLU A 103 4.98 -18.72 9.68
C GLU A 103 4.65 -19.25 8.28
N VAL A 104 3.63 -18.69 7.63
CA VAL A 104 3.29 -19.00 6.25
C VAL A 104 4.44 -18.66 5.31
N LEU A 105 5.03 -17.47 5.47
CA LEU A 105 6.20 -17.03 4.70
C LEU A 105 7.40 -17.97 4.88
N ALA A 106 7.71 -18.34 6.13
CA ALA A 106 8.79 -19.28 6.43
C ALA A 106 8.54 -20.66 5.81
N GLN A 107 7.29 -21.13 5.81
CA GLN A 107 6.93 -22.40 5.19
C GLN A 107 7.16 -22.38 3.68
N VAL A 108 6.78 -21.30 2.98
CA VAL A 108 7.02 -21.16 1.54
C VAL A 108 8.52 -21.13 1.23
N GLN A 109 9.32 -20.43 2.02
CA GLN A 109 10.78 -20.42 1.85
C GLN A 109 11.41 -21.80 2.06
N ARG A 110 10.93 -22.59 3.01
CA ARG A 110 11.47 -23.94 3.27
C ARG A 110 11.07 -24.98 2.23
N THR A 111 9.91 -24.81 1.61
CA THR A 111 9.33 -25.81 0.70
C THR A 111 9.59 -25.51 -0.77
N THR A 112 10.23 -24.38 -1.07
CA THR A 112 10.51 -23.95 -2.45
C THR A 112 11.96 -23.47 -2.57
N ALA A 113 12.48 -23.41 -3.81
CA ALA A 113 13.81 -22.86 -4.08
C ALA A 113 13.80 -21.33 -4.34
N PHE A 114 12.69 -20.64 -4.06
CA PHE A 114 12.55 -19.22 -4.35
C PHE A 114 13.14 -18.34 -3.24
N THR A 115 13.90 -17.32 -3.64
CA THR A 115 14.20 -16.18 -2.77
C THR A 115 13.00 -15.24 -2.79
N LEU A 116 12.22 -15.21 -1.71
CA LEU A 116 11.04 -14.33 -1.62
C LEU A 116 11.46 -12.87 -1.48
N SER A 117 10.91 -12.00 -2.34
CA SER A 117 11.05 -10.55 -2.24
C SER A 117 9.91 -9.90 -1.42
N GLY A 118 8.83 -10.63 -1.17
CA GLY A 118 7.67 -10.17 -0.41
C GLY A 118 6.50 -11.15 -0.47
N CYS A 119 5.39 -10.76 0.17
CA CYS A 119 4.11 -11.44 0.08
C CYS A 119 2.99 -10.40 0.16
N ASP A 120 1.99 -10.58 -0.69
CA ASP A 120 0.74 -9.83 -0.70
C ASP A 120 -0.40 -10.78 -0.39
N LEU A 121 -0.90 -10.74 0.86
CA LEU A 121 -2.09 -11.49 1.25
C LEU A 121 -3.31 -10.58 1.20
N ARG A 122 -4.34 -10.99 0.46
CA ARG A 122 -5.55 -10.21 0.23
C ARG A 122 -6.79 -11.06 0.40
N PHE A 123 -7.70 -10.56 1.21
CA PHE A 123 -9.07 -11.04 1.37
C PHE A 123 -10.03 -10.07 0.69
N THR A 124 -11.14 -10.57 0.19
CA THR A 124 -12.13 -9.76 -0.53
C THR A 124 -13.52 -10.03 0.06
N GLY A 125 -14.31 -8.97 0.26
CA GLY A 125 -15.64 -9.06 0.85
C GLY A 125 -16.40 -7.74 0.82
N LEU A 126 -17.34 -7.53 1.75
CA LEU A 126 -18.08 -6.26 1.90
C LEU A 126 -17.66 -5.54 3.18
N CYS A 127 -17.39 -4.24 3.12
CA CYS A 127 -17.18 -3.43 4.31
C CYS A 127 -18.50 -3.21 5.08
N PRO A 128 -18.47 -2.88 6.38
CA PRO A 128 -19.69 -2.72 7.18
C PRO A 128 -20.72 -1.76 6.56
N ALA A 129 -20.27 -0.65 5.97
CA ALA A 129 -21.16 0.31 5.30
C ALA A 129 -21.84 -0.30 4.06
N CYS A 130 -21.12 -1.12 3.30
CA CYS A 130 -21.66 -1.79 2.13
C CYS A 130 -22.55 -2.98 2.48
N GLN A 131 -22.31 -3.66 3.61
CA GLN A 131 -23.22 -4.70 4.10
C GLN A 131 -24.60 -4.10 4.40
N VAL A 132 -24.67 -2.98 5.13
CA VAL A 132 -25.95 -2.30 5.43
C VAL A 132 -26.66 -1.80 4.17
N ALA A 133 -25.92 -1.26 3.20
CA ALA A 133 -26.50 -0.83 1.93
C ALA A 133 -27.02 -2.02 1.10
N ASP A 134 -26.31 -3.14 1.12
CA ASP A 134 -26.70 -4.38 0.45
C ASP A 134 -27.94 -5.01 1.09
N HIS A 135 -28.08 -4.99 2.43
CA HIS A 135 -29.31 -5.43 3.12
C HIS A 135 -30.53 -4.58 2.75
N ARG A 136 -30.37 -3.25 2.66
CA ARG A 136 -31.45 -2.33 2.23
C ARG A 136 -31.87 -2.54 0.77
N GLU A 137 -30.94 -2.94 -0.09
CA GLU A 137 -31.21 -3.25 -1.50
C GLU A 137 -31.83 -4.64 -1.69
N ARG A 138 -31.56 -5.60 -0.79
CA ARG A 138 -32.15 -6.95 -0.82
C ARG A 138 -33.49 -7.08 -0.10
N GLY A 139 -33.93 -6.08 0.66
CA GLY A 139 -35.26 -6.05 1.27
C GLY A 139 -35.44 -7.08 2.39
N GLU A 140 -34.48 -7.15 3.32
CA GLU A 140 -34.64 -7.79 4.64
C GLU A 140 -34.70 -6.74 5.75
#